data_AF-A0A7V0WBI6-F1
#
_entry.id   AF-A0A7V0WBI6-F1
#
_cell.length_a   1.000
_cell.length_b   1.000
_cell.length_c   1.000
_cell.angle_alpha   90.00
_cell.angle_beta   90.00
_cell.angle_gamma   90.00
#
_symmetry.space_group_name_H-M   'P 1'
#
loop_
_entity.id
_entity.type
_entity.pdbx_description
1 polymer ?
#
loop_
_entity_poly.entity_id
_entity_poly.type
_entity_poly.pdbx_seq_one_letter_code
_entity_poly.pdbx_strand_id
1 'polypeptide(L)'
;RKHSDIICNIDLPACEIELDKGLATTVFRIFQEMLTNIARHANATEVRVLIEQKDGKIRLEVKDNGAGITPDKLSETMSFGLMGMHERVSFWNGELIIDGIPGKGTTVTAVIPIVINGGSNG
;
A
#
# COMPACT_ATOMS: atom_id res chain seq x y z
N ARG A 1 19.25 -10.47 12.47
CA ARG A 1 18.34 -9.56 11.72
C ARG A 1 19.19 -8.87 10.67
N LYS A 2 19.02 -9.17 9.37
CA LYS A 2 19.65 -8.38 8.30
C LYS A 2 18.83 -7.08 8.17
N HIS A 3 19.45 -5.93 8.38
CA HIS A 3 18.91 -4.70 7.80
C HIS A 3 19.05 -4.86 6.29
N SER A 4 17.95 -4.70 5.56
CA SER A 4 18.00 -4.57 4.11
C SER A 4 18.56 -3.19 3.79
N ASP A 5 19.61 -3.11 2.97
CA ASP A 5 20.20 -1.84 2.49
C ASP A 5 19.30 -1.13 1.46
N ILE A 6 17.98 -1.12 1.71
CA ILE A 6 16.97 -0.51 0.84
C ILE A 6 16.81 0.95 1.26
N ILE A 7 17.08 1.86 0.33
CA ILE A 7 16.81 3.28 0.50
C ILE A 7 15.30 3.48 0.46
N CYS A 8 14.74 4.11 1.50
CA CYS A 8 13.32 4.40 1.60
C CYS A 8 13.09 5.91 1.50
N ASN A 9 12.48 6.34 0.41
CA ASN A 9 12.03 7.72 0.22
C ASN A 9 10.54 7.79 0.53
N ILE A 10 10.13 8.74 1.36
CA ILE A 10 8.73 8.87 1.81
C ILE A 10 8.25 10.28 1.54
N ASP A 11 7.19 10.38 0.75
CA ASP A 11 6.43 11.60 0.49
C ASP A 11 5.17 11.56 1.38
N LEU A 12 5.17 12.43 2.39
CA LEU A 12 4.09 12.58 3.36
C LEU A 12 3.21 13.79 3.01
N PRO A 13 1.93 13.78 3.40
CA PRO A 13 1.08 14.94 3.23
C PRO A 13 1.61 16.11 4.07
N ALA A 14 1.39 17.35 3.58
CA ALA A 14 1.81 18.56 4.29
C ALA A 14 1.05 18.80 5.61
N CYS A 15 -0.13 18.21 5.76
CA CYS A 15 -0.96 18.24 6.95
C CYS A 15 -1.32 16.82 7.39
N GLU A 16 -1.63 16.66 8.68
CA GLU A 16 -2.09 15.39 9.22
C GLU A 16 -3.43 14.98 8.59
N ILE A 17 -3.57 13.69 8.27
CA ILE A 17 -4.81 13.11 7.74
C ILE A 17 -5.57 12.51 8.92
N GLU A 18 -6.74 13.07 9.23
CA GLU A 18 -7.63 12.49 10.22
C GLU A 18 -8.34 11.26 9.65
N LEU A 19 -8.10 10.10 10.26
CA LEU A 19 -8.71 8.83 9.89
C LEU A 19 -9.44 8.23 11.09
N ASP A 20 -10.53 7.51 10.81
CA ASP A 20 -11.08 6.57 11.79
C ASP A 20 -10.00 5.56 12.23
N LYS A 21 -10.03 5.13 13.50
CA LYS A 21 -9.02 4.21 14.06
C LYS A 21 -8.95 2.88 13.30
N GLY A 22 -10.10 2.37 12.86
CA GLY A 22 -10.18 1.16 12.06
C GLY A 22 -9.52 1.37 10.70
N LEU A 23 -9.80 2.50 10.04
CA LEU A 23 -9.21 2.83 8.75
C LEU A 23 -7.69 3.03 8.86
N ALA A 24 -7.22 3.77 9.87
CA ALA A 24 -5.79 3.95 10.12
C ALA A 24 -5.07 2.61 10.34
N THR A 25 -5.69 1.69 11.08
CA THR A 25 -5.16 0.33 11.30
C THR A 25 -5.11 -0.46 9.98
N THR A 26 -6.16 -0.38 9.16
CA THR A 26 -6.18 -1.01 7.84
C THR A 26 -5.05 -0.49 6.95
N VAL A 27 -4.89 0.82 6.82
CA VAL A 27 -3.84 1.45 6.01
C VAL A 27 -2.46 1.00 6.49
N PHE A 28 -2.23 0.97 7.80
CA PHE A 28 -0.99 0.50 8.39
C PHE A 28 -0.71 -0.98 8.06
N ARG A 29 -1.72 -1.85 8.14
CA ARG A 29 -1.55 -3.29 7.82
C ARG A 29 -1.25 -3.52 6.34
N ILE A 30 -1.90 -2.78 5.45
CA ILE A 30 -1.62 -2.81 4.02
C ILE A 30 -0.17 -2.37 3.76
N PHE A 31 0.25 -1.27 4.37
CA PHE A 31 1.63 -0.78 4.27
C PHE A 31 2.66 -1.82 4.76
N GLN A 32 2.40 -2.46 5.90
CA GLN A 32 3.27 -3.52 6.42
C GLN A 32 3.41 -4.69 5.45
N GLU A 33 2.31 -5.11 4.82
CA GLU A 33 2.32 -6.22 3.87
C GLU A 33 3.07 -5.83 2.58
N MET A 34 2.88 -4.61 2.07
CA MET A 34 3.64 -4.08 0.93
C MET A 34 5.15 -4.12 1.20
N LEU A 35 5.60 -3.61 2.35
CA LEU A 35 7.02 -3.64 2.72
C LEU A 35 7.55 -5.07 2.91
N THR A 36 6.71 -5.96 3.46
CA THR A 36 7.06 -7.38 3.62
C THR A 36 7.25 -8.05 2.28
N ASN A 37 6.39 -7.76 1.31
CA ASN A 37 6.49 -8.28 -0.05
C ASN A 37 7.78 -7.81 -0.72
N ILE A 38 8.15 -6.52 -0.56
CA ILE A 38 9.40 -5.98 -1.09
C ILE A 38 10.60 -6.68 -0.46
N ALA A 39 10.64 -6.75 0.87
CA ALA A 39 11.76 -7.34 1.60
C ALA A 39 11.97 -8.84 1.30
N ARG A 40 10.90 -9.57 0.99
CA ARG A 40 10.95 -11.01 0.72
C ARG A 40 11.14 -11.36 -0.75
N HIS A 41 10.61 -10.56 -1.67
CA HIS A 41 10.43 -10.97 -3.06
C HIS A 41 11.06 -10.04 -4.09
N ALA A 42 11.24 -8.74 -3.79
CA ALA A 42 11.60 -7.77 -4.82
C ALA A 42 13.11 -7.77 -5.16
N ASN A 43 13.99 -8.10 -4.23
CA ASN A 43 15.44 -7.81 -4.38
C ASN A 43 15.69 -6.34 -4.80
N ALA A 44 14.88 -5.44 -4.26
CA ALA A 44 14.95 -4.01 -4.55
C ALA A 44 16.10 -3.35 -3.80
N THR A 45 16.53 -2.20 -4.30
CA THR A 45 17.53 -1.32 -3.65
C THR A 45 16.91 0.01 -3.21
N GLU A 46 15.76 0.37 -3.78
CA GLU A 46 15.02 1.57 -3.45
C GLU A 46 13.53 1.25 -3.34
N VAL A 47 12.88 1.87 -2.37
CA VAL A 47 11.43 1.97 -2.26
C VAL A 47 11.01 3.43 -2.14
N ARG A 48 9.93 3.79 -2.80
CA ARG A 48 9.24 5.08 -2.65
C ARG A 48 7.86 4.85 -2.07
N VAL A 49 7.51 5.63 -1.07
CA VAL A 49 6.22 5.59 -0.40
C VAL A 49 5.59 6.96 -0.56
N LEU A 50 4.36 7.00 -1.07
CA LEU A 50 3.54 8.19 -1.13
C LEU A 50 2.28 7.97 -0.30
N ILE A 51 2.02 8.89 0.61
CA ILE A 51 0.76 8.98 1.34
C ILE A 51 0.16 10.35 1.04
N GLU A 52 -1.06 10.37 0.54
CA GLU A 52 -1.79 11.61 0.30
C GLU A 52 -3.28 11.47 0.59
N GLN A 53 -3.90 12.58 0.96
CA GLN A 53 -5.34 12.73 0.97
C GLN A 53 -5.76 13.57 -0.22
N LYS A 54 -6.62 13.02 -1.08
CA LYS A 54 -7.12 13.70 -2.27
C LYS A 54 -8.55 13.26 -2.57
N ASP A 55 -9.41 14.22 -2.90
CA ASP A 55 -10.80 13.98 -3.31
C ASP A 55 -11.59 13.08 -2.31
N GLY A 56 -11.38 13.31 -1.01
CA GLY A 56 -12.04 12.54 0.06
C GLY A 56 -11.53 11.10 0.20
N LYS A 57 -10.36 10.77 -0.34
CA LYS A 57 -9.74 9.45 -0.29
C LYS A 57 -8.32 9.55 0.26
N ILE A 58 -7.89 8.52 0.97
CA ILE A 58 -6.48 8.29 1.25
C ILE A 58 -5.91 7.42 0.13
N ARG A 59 -4.77 7.84 -0.43
CA ARG A 59 -3.97 7.06 -1.36
C ARG A 59 -2.64 6.71 -0.69
N LEU A 60 -2.39 5.41 -0.56
CA LEU A 60 -1.11 4.85 -0.18
C LEU A 60 -0.53 4.16 -1.42
N GLU A 61 0.57 4.70 -1.95
CA GLU A 61 1.32 4.09 -3.03
C GLU A 61 2.70 3.68 -2.54
N VAL A 62 3.09 2.44 -2.83
CA VAL A 62 4.43 1.92 -2.55
C VAL A 62 5.00 1.38 -3.84
N LYS A 63 6.17 1.89 -4.23
CA LYS A 63 6.88 1.53 -5.45
C LYS A 63 8.28 1.05 -5.14
N ASP A 64 8.64 -0.12 -5.62
CA ASP A 64 10.02 -0.64 -5.59
C ASP A 64 10.67 -0.62 -6.98
N ASN A 65 11.99 -0.76 -7.02
CA ASN A 65 12.78 -0.88 -8.25
C ASN A 65 13.32 -2.30 -8.49
N GLY A 66 12.70 -3.31 -7.89
CA GLY A 66 13.18 -4.69 -7.87
C GLY A 66 12.77 -5.53 -9.09
N ALA A 67 12.62 -6.82 -8.85
CA ALA A 67 12.37 -7.83 -9.88
C ALA A 67 11.02 -7.65 -10.62
N GLY A 68 10.08 -6.92 -10.02
CA GLY A 68 8.71 -6.79 -10.53
C GLY A 68 7.88 -8.07 -10.35
N ILE A 69 6.56 -7.91 -10.40
CA ILE A 69 5.60 -9.02 -10.42
C ILE A 69 5.14 -9.27 -11.85
N THR A 70 5.13 -10.54 -12.28
CA THR A 70 4.61 -10.93 -13.60
C THR A 70 3.11 -11.25 -13.50
N PRO A 71 2.32 -11.12 -14.58
CA PRO A 71 0.91 -11.53 -14.58
C PRO A 71 0.71 -12.99 -14.16
N ASP A 72 1.59 -13.88 -14.62
CA ASP A 72 1.57 -15.31 -14.23
C ASP A 72 1.78 -15.47 -12.72
N LYS A 73 2.76 -14.73 -12.16
CA LYS A 73 2.96 -14.69 -10.72
C LYS A 73 1.73 -14.14 -10.02
N LEU A 74 1.13 -13.03 -10.45
CA LEU A 74 -0.12 -12.52 -9.87
C LEU A 74 -1.23 -13.58 -9.82
N SER A 75 -1.37 -14.39 -10.87
CA SER A 75 -2.38 -15.46 -10.95
C SER A 75 -2.09 -16.66 -10.02
N GLU A 76 -0.81 -17.03 -9.87
CA GLU A 76 -0.36 -18.04 -8.91
C GLU A 76 -0.34 -17.49 -7.46
N THR A 77 -0.19 -16.17 -7.35
CA THR A 77 0.01 -15.38 -6.14
C THR A 77 -1.27 -14.59 -5.79
N MET A 78 -2.42 -15.25 -5.82
CA MET A 78 -3.40 -15.06 -4.74
C MET A 78 -2.81 -15.57 -3.41
N SER A 79 -1.57 -15.16 -3.11
CA SER A 79 -0.87 -15.37 -1.87
C SER A 79 -1.67 -14.67 -0.79
N PHE A 80 -1.64 -15.24 0.41
CA PHE A 80 -2.38 -14.73 1.56
C PHE A 80 -2.14 -13.23 1.83
N GLY A 81 -0.96 -12.71 1.45
CA GLY A 81 -0.62 -11.29 1.52
C GLY A 81 -1.44 -10.40 0.59
N LEU A 82 -1.43 -10.68 -0.72
CA LEU A 82 -2.18 -9.89 -1.70
C LEU A 82 -3.70 -10.00 -1.49
N MET A 83 -4.19 -11.22 -1.22
CA MET A 83 -5.60 -11.44 -0.89
C MET A 83 -6.00 -10.65 0.36
N GLY A 84 -5.19 -10.73 1.42
CA GLY A 84 -5.47 -10.00 2.65
C GLY A 84 -5.45 -8.47 2.48
N MET A 85 -4.61 -7.93 1.60
CA MET A 85 -4.67 -6.50 1.26
C MET A 85 -5.96 -6.18 0.50
N HIS A 86 -6.33 -7.00 -0.48
CA HIS A 86 -7.55 -6.81 -1.26
C HIS A 86 -8.81 -6.84 -0.38
N GLU A 87 -8.94 -7.83 0.52
CA GLU A 87 -10.05 -7.93 1.47
C GLU A 87 -10.15 -6.72 2.40
N ARG A 88 -9.01 -6.25 2.93
CA ARG A 88 -8.96 -5.08 3.83
C ARG A 88 -9.36 -3.80 3.12
N VAL A 89 -8.89 -3.61 1.88
CA VAL A 89 -9.26 -2.45 1.07
C VAL A 89 -10.75 -2.50 0.70
N SER A 90 -11.24 -3.68 0.30
CA SER A 90 -12.65 -3.90 -0.05
C SER A 90 -13.59 -3.65 1.12
N PHE A 91 -13.21 -4.01 2.35
CA PHE A 91 -13.99 -3.74 3.56
C PHE A 91 -14.30 -2.24 3.73
N TRP A 92 -13.40 -1.36 3.28
CA TRP A 92 -13.56 0.09 3.33
C TRP A 92 -14.08 0.69 2.02
N ASN A 93 -14.64 -0.12 1.12
CA ASN A 93 -15.08 0.29 -0.22
C ASN A 93 -13.96 0.96 -1.05
N GLY A 94 -12.72 0.56 -0.81
CA GLY A 94 -11.55 1.03 -1.54
C GLY A 94 -11.21 0.14 -2.73
N GLU A 95 -10.11 0.49 -3.39
CA GLU A 95 -9.52 -0.25 -4.51
C GLU A 95 -8.02 -0.49 -4.29
N LEU A 96 -7.57 -1.70 -4.64
CA LEU A 96 -6.16 -2.07 -4.63
C LEU A 96 -5.70 -2.31 -6.07
N ILE A 97 -4.69 -1.55 -6.50
CA ILE A 97 -4.11 -1.63 -7.84
C ILE A 97 -2.68 -2.15 -7.70
N ILE A 98 -2.30 -3.13 -8.51
CA ILE A 98 -0.97 -3.73 -8.52
C ILE A 98 -0.45 -3.74 -9.94
N ASP A 99 0.61 -2.98 -10.19
CA ASP A 99 1.27 -2.89 -11.48
C ASP A 99 2.73 -3.32 -11.36
N GLY A 100 3.12 -4.33 -12.12
CA GLY A 100 4.49 -4.86 -12.13
C GLY A 100 5.06 -4.88 -13.53
N ILE A 101 6.33 -4.50 -13.66
CA ILE A 101 7.08 -4.72 -14.91
C ILE A 101 8.30 -5.58 -14.57
N PRO A 102 8.48 -6.75 -15.22
CA PRO A 102 9.63 -7.61 -14.99
C PRO A 102 10.95 -6.83 -15.08
N GLY A 103 11.75 -6.90 -14.01
CA GLY A 103 13.05 -6.23 -13.89
C GLY A 103 13.00 -4.70 -13.70
N LYS A 104 11.82 -4.09 -13.56
CA LYS A 104 11.65 -2.65 -13.31
C LYS A 104 10.89 -2.32 -12.02
N GLY A 105 10.55 -3.35 -11.25
CA GLY A 105 9.88 -3.22 -9.96
C GLY A 105 8.36 -3.33 -10.01
N THR A 106 7.76 -3.13 -8.84
CA THR A 106 6.32 -3.21 -8.61
C THR A 106 5.82 -1.90 -8.01
N THR A 107 4.60 -1.51 -8.38
CA THR A 107 3.84 -0.44 -7.75
C THR A 107 2.56 -1.05 -7.19
N VAL A 108 2.32 -0.81 -5.91
CA VAL A 108 1.08 -1.20 -5.23
C VAL A 108 0.41 0.06 -4.72
N THR A 109 -0.84 0.28 -5.12
CA THR A 109 -1.62 1.46 -4.74
C THR A 109 -2.90 1.02 -4.05
N ALA A 110 -3.11 1.46 -2.81
CA ALA A 110 -4.38 1.35 -2.11
C ALA A 110 -5.05 2.73 -2.09
N VAL A 111 -6.30 2.78 -2.58
CA VAL A 111 -7.12 3.99 -2.57
C VAL A 111 -8.37 3.71 -1.75
N ILE A 112 -8.54 4.40 -0.62
CA ILE A 112 -9.63 4.12 0.32
C ILE A 112 -10.40 5.42 0.60
N PRO A 113 -11.74 5.43 0.48
CA PRO A 113 -12.56 6.55 0.91
C PRO A 113 -12.35 6.89 2.39
N ILE A 114 -12.22 8.19 2.69
CA ILE A 114 -12.23 8.70 4.05
C ILE A 114 -13.68 9.08 4.35
N VAL A 115 -14.33 8.30 5.21
CA VAL A 115 -15.62 8.71 5.76
C VAL A 115 -15.33 9.79 6.79
N ILE A 116 -15.47 11.05 6.39
CA ILE A 116 -15.45 12.17 7.33
C ILE A 116 -16.72 12.03 8.15
N ASN A 117 -16.62 11.54 9.38
CA ASN A 117 -17.71 11.65 10.33
C ASN A 117 -17.88 13.13 10.66
N GLY A 118 -18.68 13.84 9.86
CA GLY A 118 -19.19 15.16 10.19
C GLY A 118 -19.84 15.08 11.57
N GLY A 119 -19.52 16.03 12.44
CA GLY A 119 -19.91 16.00 13.85
C GLY A 119 -21.40 15.84 14.12
N SER A 120 -21.66 15.34 15.34
CA SER A 120 -22.85 15.58 16.17
C SER A 120 -24.15 14.87 15.77
N ASN A 121 -24.41 13.73 16.41
CA ASN A 121 -25.65 13.53 17.15
C ASN A 121 -25.24 13.61 18.64
N GLY A 122 -25.69 14.57 19.45
CA GLY A 122 -27.10 14.90 19.63
C GLY A 122 -27.68 13.87 20.59
#